data_AF-A0A4Q4ML23-F1
#
_entry.id   AF-A0A4Q4ML23-F1
#
_cell.length_a   1.000
_cell.length_b   1.000
_cell.length_c   1.000
_cell.angle_alpha   90.00
_cell.angle_beta   90.00
_cell.angle_gamma   90.00
#
_symmetry.space_group_name_H-M   'P 1'
#
loop_
_entity.id
_entity.type
_entity.pdbx_description
1 polymer ?
#
loop_
_entity_poly.entity_id
_entity_poly.type
_entity_poly.pdbx_seq_one_letter_code
_entity_poly.pdbx_strand_id
1 'polypeptide(L)'
;MSALQQIDNSSLGYAERLHFYTVDITEANLGLDDSLRVTFASEVDEVIFNAWNPNWGIPLESFGPLLRAVRSAIDICHASPRRPRLLFMSSTCAIADWSQMHPDQPLMPEEPAWDNASATDKGYGLSKCQAEQLLAQAHARFGLCVSIVRAGQIGGPSSSHMGSQAWPIQGSLYVIIRTSQRLGCWPKHVNALDWIPVDALAAGIANATATARDDSDVRVFNMLHPDPAPWALFYQTLKDNFGLTAKEVSLAAWLDALNPQTFKMHAFFRKANGGRERASITFENSNALRVLPCIERITEGQLEGWLKGWKLRLEDVEAKL
;
A
#
# COMPACT_ATOMS: atom_id res chain seq x y z
N MET A 1 0.14 -5.35 21.86
CA MET A 1 -1.22 -4.76 21.89
C MET A 1 -1.56 -4.33 20.48
N SER A 2 -2.67 -4.82 19.92
CA SER A 2 -3.05 -4.44 18.55
C SER A 2 -3.48 -2.96 18.55
N ALA A 3 -3.30 -2.25 17.43
CA ALA A 3 -3.75 -0.87 17.28
C ALA A 3 -5.25 -0.71 17.59
N LEU A 4 -6.04 -1.79 17.45
CA LEU A 4 -7.47 -1.81 17.78
C LEU A 4 -7.75 -1.73 19.28
N GLN A 5 -6.85 -2.21 20.14
CA GLN A 5 -6.99 -2.10 21.61
C GLN A 5 -6.74 -0.67 22.12
N GLN A 6 -6.20 0.22 21.26
CA GLN A 6 -5.99 1.64 21.55
C GLN A 6 -7.13 2.52 21.03
N ILE A 7 -8.07 1.94 20.27
CA ILE A 7 -9.31 2.62 19.90
C ILE A 7 -10.21 2.57 21.12
N ASP A 8 -10.15 3.63 21.92
CA ASP A 8 -11.03 3.82 23.06
C ASP A 8 -12.47 3.99 22.58
N ASN A 9 -13.32 3.01 22.87
CA ASN A 9 -14.73 3.02 22.50
C ASN A 9 -15.50 4.22 23.08
N SER A 10 -14.99 4.88 24.12
CA SER A 10 -15.66 6.02 24.75
C SER A 10 -15.50 7.35 24.00
N SER A 11 -14.55 7.44 23.06
CA SER A 11 -14.24 8.67 22.32
C SER A 11 -14.80 8.71 20.89
N LEU A 12 -15.48 7.65 20.44
CA LEU A 12 -16.11 7.58 19.13
C LEU A 12 -17.64 7.61 19.27
N GLY A 13 -18.30 8.65 18.75
CA GLY A 13 -19.77 8.71 18.58
C GLY A 13 -20.36 7.64 17.63
N TYR A 14 -19.62 6.57 17.39
CA TYR A 14 -19.91 5.44 16.50
C TYR A 14 -19.84 4.09 17.22
N ALA A 15 -19.69 4.05 18.55
CA ALA A 15 -19.59 2.80 19.31
C ALA A 15 -20.77 1.86 19.08
N GLU A 16 -21.99 2.39 18.86
CA GLU A 16 -23.18 1.61 18.52
C GLU A 16 -23.17 1.03 17.10
N ARG A 17 -22.25 1.47 16.23
CA ARG A 17 -22.11 1.02 14.83
C ARG A 17 -20.89 0.13 14.61
N LEU A 18 -20.12 -0.17 15.66
CA LEU A 18 -18.85 -0.87 15.56
C LEU A 18 -18.86 -2.16 16.37
N HIS A 19 -18.69 -3.28 15.69
CA HIS A 19 -18.58 -4.60 16.30
C HIS A 19 -17.20 -5.18 16.00
N PHE A 20 -16.52 -5.68 17.05
CA PHE A 20 -15.20 -6.30 16.92
C PHE A 20 -15.31 -7.80 17.14
N TYR A 21 -14.73 -8.56 16.21
CA TYR A 21 -14.67 -10.01 16.28
C TYR A 21 -13.20 -10.44 16.32
N THR A 22 -12.90 -11.44 17.16
CA THR A 22 -11.56 -12.05 17.21
C THR A 22 -11.60 -13.32 16.38
N VAL A 23 -10.90 -13.30 15.24
CA VAL A 23 -10.83 -14.42 14.31
C VAL A 23 -9.41 -14.57 13.77
N ASP A 24 -9.07 -15.77 13.31
CA ASP A 24 -7.91 -15.98 12.45
C ASP A 24 -8.38 -16.17 11.01
N ILE A 25 -8.17 -15.17 10.17
CA ILE A 25 -8.61 -15.19 8.77
C ILE A 25 -7.93 -16.27 7.93
N THR A 26 -6.82 -16.83 8.41
CA THR A 26 -6.07 -17.88 7.71
C THR A 26 -6.64 -19.28 7.96
N GLU A 27 -7.53 -19.41 8.94
CA GLU A 27 -8.29 -20.63 9.21
C GLU A 27 -9.42 -20.83 8.20
N ALA A 28 -9.99 -22.04 8.19
CA ALA A 28 -11.15 -22.35 7.36
C ALA A 28 -12.28 -21.33 7.61
N ASN A 29 -12.98 -20.93 6.55
CA ASN A 29 -14.08 -19.96 6.64
C ASN A 29 -13.70 -18.62 7.29
N LEU A 30 -12.43 -18.18 7.15
CA LEU A 30 -11.89 -16.97 7.79
C LEU A 30 -11.89 -17.02 9.32
N GLY A 31 -11.99 -18.22 9.91
CA GLY A 31 -12.11 -18.39 11.36
C GLY A 31 -13.47 -17.93 11.92
N LEU A 32 -14.48 -17.72 11.06
CA LEU A 32 -15.83 -17.37 11.48
C LEU A 32 -16.55 -18.62 12.02
N ASP A 33 -17.08 -18.52 13.24
CA ASP A 33 -18.00 -19.51 13.79
C ASP A 33 -19.37 -19.49 13.10
N ASP A 34 -20.21 -20.49 13.39
CA ASP A 34 -21.52 -20.62 12.76
C ASP A 34 -22.44 -19.41 13.01
N SER A 35 -22.33 -18.77 14.17
CA SER A 35 -23.14 -17.59 14.49
C SER A 35 -22.75 -16.40 13.63
N LEU A 36 -21.44 -16.14 13.50
CA LEU A 36 -20.91 -15.06 12.67
C LEU A 36 -21.15 -15.32 11.19
N ARG A 37 -21.13 -16.58 10.75
CA ARG A 37 -21.47 -16.95 9.37
C ARG A 37 -22.91 -16.63 9.04
N VAL A 38 -23.85 -16.88 9.96
CA VAL A 38 -25.26 -16.52 9.79
C VAL A 38 -25.39 -14.99 9.69
N THR A 39 -24.81 -14.25 10.62
CA THR A 39 -24.80 -12.78 10.60
C THR A 39 -24.22 -12.25 9.28
N PHE A 40 -23.08 -12.79 8.84
CA PHE A 40 -22.43 -12.37 7.60
C PHE A 40 -23.34 -12.60 6.38
N ALA A 41 -23.99 -13.76 6.31
CA ALA A 41 -24.90 -14.08 5.22
C ALA A 41 -26.16 -13.19 5.22
N SER A 42 -26.65 -12.75 6.39
CA SER A 42 -27.89 -11.98 6.52
C SER A 42 -27.74 -10.46 6.52
N GLU A 43 -26.56 -9.94 6.87
CA GLU A 43 -26.38 -8.51 7.17
C GLU A 43 -25.26 -7.83 6.37
N VAL A 44 -24.30 -8.57 5.82
CA VAL A 44 -23.14 -7.95 5.15
C VAL A 44 -23.42 -7.66 3.68
N ASP A 45 -23.19 -6.40 3.30
CA ASP A 45 -23.30 -5.90 1.91
C ASP A 45 -21.94 -5.61 1.26
N GLU A 46 -20.92 -5.35 2.07
CA GLU A 46 -19.59 -4.93 1.64
C GLU A 46 -18.52 -5.65 2.45
N VAL A 47 -17.52 -6.19 1.78
CA VAL A 47 -16.38 -6.88 2.38
C VAL A 47 -15.11 -6.20 1.94
N ILE A 48 -14.45 -5.50 2.85
CA ILE A 48 -13.15 -4.87 2.60
C ILE A 48 -12.05 -5.80 3.10
N PHE A 49 -11.45 -6.55 2.19
CA PHE A 49 -10.32 -7.42 2.47
C PHE A 49 -9.01 -6.62 2.42
N ASN A 50 -8.67 -6.01 3.56
CA ASN A 50 -7.44 -5.21 3.72
C ASN A 50 -6.26 -5.99 4.34
N ALA A 51 -6.55 -7.04 5.11
CA ALA A 51 -5.54 -7.75 5.88
C ALA A 51 -4.50 -8.44 4.97
N TRP A 52 -3.24 -8.02 5.08
CA TRP A 52 -2.12 -8.61 4.34
C TRP A 52 -0.81 -8.44 5.09
N ASN A 53 0.20 -9.25 4.76
CA ASN A 53 1.55 -9.09 5.28
C ASN A 53 2.37 -8.17 4.34
N PRO A 54 2.75 -6.94 4.73
CA PRO A 54 3.49 -6.03 3.86
C PRO A 54 5.00 -6.31 3.87
N ASN A 55 5.44 -7.57 4.04
CA ASN A 55 6.85 -7.94 4.08
C ASN A 55 7.36 -8.34 2.69
N TRP A 56 8.28 -7.56 2.14
CA TRP A 56 8.79 -7.72 0.77
C TRP A 56 9.97 -8.70 0.71
N GLY A 57 10.46 -9.14 1.87
CA GLY A 57 11.61 -10.04 1.99
C GLY A 57 11.25 -11.51 2.15
N ILE A 58 9.96 -11.86 2.16
CA ILE A 58 9.49 -13.25 2.32
C ILE A 58 9.06 -13.84 0.96
N PRO A 59 9.21 -15.17 0.78
CA PRO A 59 8.88 -15.82 -0.48
C PRO A 59 7.36 -16.02 -0.63
N LEU A 60 6.89 -16.27 -1.86
CA LEU A 60 5.46 -16.39 -2.19
C LEU A 60 4.71 -17.39 -1.31
N GLU A 61 5.34 -18.51 -0.97
CA GLU A 61 4.74 -19.60 -0.20
C GLU A 61 4.27 -19.12 1.19
N SER A 62 4.94 -18.12 1.75
CA SER A 62 4.56 -17.50 3.02
C SER A 62 3.22 -16.73 2.95
N PHE A 63 2.77 -16.39 1.74
CA PHE A 63 1.46 -15.76 1.49
C PHE A 63 0.35 -16.78 1.20
N GLY A 64 0.67 -18.07 1.08
CA GLY A 64 -0.30 -19.14 0.85
C GLY A 64 -1.52 -19.11 1.80
N PRO A 65 -1.35 -18.89 3.12
CA PRO A 65 -2.47 -18.74 4.04
C PRO A 65 -3.39 -17.54 3.71
N LEU A 66 -2.83 -16.40 3.32
CA LEU A 66 -3.60 -15.21 2.95
C LEU A 66 -4.30 -15.36 1.59
N LEU A 67 -3.68 -16.06 0.63
CA LEU A 67 -4.33 -16.41 -0.64
C LEU A 67 -5.51 -17.37 -0.42
N ARG A 68 -5.39 -18.33 0.50
CA ARG A 68 -6.52 -19.16 0.93
C ARG A 68 -7.59 -18.35 1.64
N ALA A 69 -7.22 -17.35 2.44
CA ALA A 69 -8.17 -16.44 3.05
C ALA A 69 -8.96 -15.65 1.98
N VAL A 70 -8.31 -15.14 0.93
CA VAL A 70 -9.02 -14.51 -0.21
C VAL A 70 -10.00 -15.49 -0.86
N ARG A 71 -9.60 -16.76 -1.04
CA ARG A 71 -10.51 -17.81 -1.53
C ARG A 71 -11.70 -18.03 -0.60
N SER A 72 -11.48 -18.14 0.71
CA SER A 72 -12.55 -18.27 1.69
C SER A 72 -13.50 -17.06 1.67
N ALA A 73 -12.98 -15.84 1.49
CA ALA A 73 -13.81 -14.64 1.32
C ALA A 73 -14.67 -14.71 0.05
N ILE A 74 -14.11 -15.18 -1.07
CA ILE A 74 -14.87 -15.45 -2.30
C ILE A 74 -16.00 -16.45 -2.02
N ASP A 75 -15.72 -17.56 -1.33
CA ASP A 75 -16.71 -18.59 -1.01
C ASP A 75 -17.85 -18.05 -0.14
N ILE A 76 -17.53 -17.25 0.87
CA ILE A 76 -18.52 -16.64 1.76
C ILE A 76 -19.37 -15.61 0.99
N CYS A 77 -18.76 -14.74 0.18
CA CYS A 77 -19.49 -13.76 -0.62
C CYS A 77 -20.41 -14.45 -1.65
N HIS A 78 -19.96 -15.57 -2.23
CA HIS A 78 -20.75 -16.35 -3.16
C HIS A 78 -21.94 -17.06 -2.52
N ALA A 79 -21.73 -17.64 -1.33
CA ALA A 79 -22.78 -18.34 -0.59
C ALA A 79 -23.81 -17.40 0.05
N SER A 80 -23.45 -16.14 0.31
CA SER A 80 -24.35 -15.15 0.89
C SER A 80 -25.49 -14.79 -0.07
N PRO A 81 -26.77 -14.86 0.37
CA PRO A 81 -27.92 -14.40 -0.42
C PRO A 81 -27.83 -12.91 -0.80
N ARG A 82 -27.15 -12.10 -0.01
CA ARG A 82 -26.95 -10.65 -0.27
C ARG A 82 -25.88 -10.37 -1.31
N ARG A 83 -25.04 -11.37 -1.61
CA ARG A 83 -23.98 -11.30 -2.62
C ARG A 83 -23.10 -10.05 -2.41
N PRO A 84 -22.47 -9.88 -1.23
CA PRO A 84 -21.77 -8.64 -0.91
C PRO A 84 -20.68 -8.34 -1.94
N ARG A 85 -20.38 -7.05 -2.15
CA ARG A 85 -19.22 -6.67 -2.94
C ARG A 85 -17.94 -6.99 -2.16
N LEU A 86 -17.00 -7.63 -2.85
CA LEU A 86 -15.69 -7.95 -2.31
C LEU A 86 -14.66 -6.94 -2.83
N LEU A 87 -14.28 -6.01 -1.96
CA LEU A 87 -13.21 -5.05 -2.22
C LEU A 87 -11.90 -5.60 -1.65
N PHE A 88 -10.88 -5.74 -2.49
CA PHE A 88 -9.55 -6.16 -2.07
C PHE A 88 -8.56 -5.00 -2.12
N MET A 89 -7.82 -4.81 -1.02
CA MET A 89 -6.68 -3.90 -1.01
C MET A 89 -5.47 -4.57 -1.62
N SER A 90 -5.23 -4.30 -2.89
CA SER A 90 -4.03 -4.69 -3.62
C SER A 90 -2.93 -3.63 -3.50
N SER A 91 -1.88 -3.76 -4.30
CA SER A 91 -0.77 -2.83 -4.36
C SER A 91 -0.35 -2.64 -5.81
N THR A 92 0.19 -1.47 -6.13
CA THR A 92 0.86 -1.23 -7.42
C THR A 92 2.00 -2.21 -7.67
N CYS A 93 2.57 -2.83 -6.62
CA CYS A 93 3.55 -3.91 -6.72
C CYS A 93 3.06 -5.15 -7.49
N ALA A 94 1.74 -5.34 -7.63
CA ALA A 94 1.16 -6.41 -8.44
C ALA A 94 1.49 -6.26 -9.93
N ILE A 95 1.70 -5.02 -10.39
CA ILE A 95 1.93 -4.67 -11.80
C ILE A 95 3.03 -3.59 -11.99
N ALA A 96 3.97 -3.45 -11.04
CA ALA A 96 4.96 -2.37 -11.08
C ALA A 96 6.01 -2.50 -12.21
N ASP A 97 6.14 -3.68 -12.82
CA ASP A 97 6.98 -3.93 -14.01
C ASP A 97 6.18 -3.90 -15.32
N TRP A 98 4.90 -3.51 -15.27
CA TRP A 98 3.99 -3.48 -16.44
C TRP A 98 4.61 -2.79 -17.66
N SER A 99 5.16 -1.59 -17.51
CA SER A 99 5.73 -0.84 -18.65
C SER A 99 6.94 -1.52 -19.29
N GLN A 100 7.66 -2.35 -18.53
CA GLN A 100 8.79 -3.14 -19.05
C GLN A 100 8.29 -4.40 -19.77
N MET A 101 7.22 -5.01 -19.27
CA MET A 101 6.63 -6.22 -19.85
C MET A 101 5.69 -5.95 -21.03
N HIS A 102 5.10 -4.75 -21.07
CA HIS A 102 4.13 -4.30 -22.06
C HIS A 102 4.56 -2.96 -22.68
N PRO A 103 5.69 -2.91 -23.42
CA PRO A 103 6.23 -1.66 -23.97
C PRO A 103 5.31 -0.96 -24.97
N ASP A 104 4.42 -1.72 -25.63
CA ASP A 104 3.42 -1.19 -26.57
C ASP A 104 2.24 -0.51 -25.86
N GLN A 105 2.05 -0.78 -24.56
CA GLN A 105 1.00 -0.22 -23.71
C GLN A 105 1.58 0.12 -22.33
N PRO A 106 2.50 1.08 -22.24
CA PRO A 106 3.32 1.28 -21.03
C PRO A 106 2.56 1.90 -19.85
N LEU A 107 1.31 2.33 -20.06
CA LEU A 107 0.45 2.88 -19.03
C LEU A 107 -0.13 1.73 -18.19
N MET A 108 0.13 1.74 -16.88
CA MET A 108 -0.44 0.74 -15.97
C MET A 108 -1.98 0.85 -15.96
N PRO A 109 -2.72 -0.19 -16.36
CA PRO A 109 -4.16 -0.07 -16.59
C PRO A 109 -4.95 -0.15 -15.27
N GLU A 110 -6.19 0.34 -15.30
CA GLU A 110 -7.20 0.05 -14.29
C GLU A 110 -8.00 -1.23 -14.62
N GLU A 111 -7.25 -2.30 -14.90
CA GLU A 111 -7.75 -3.66 -15.17
C GLU A 111 -7.09 -4.67 -14.22
N PRO A 112 -7.72 -5.81 -13.87
CA PRO A 112 -7.12 -6.81 -12.99
C PRO A 112 -5.78 -7.33 -13.51
N ALA A 113 -4.83 -7.56 -12.61
CA ALA A 113 -3.52 -8.07 -12.98
C ALA A 113 -3.66 -9.48 -13.58
N TRP A 114 -3.19 -9.68 -14.80
CA TRP A 114 -3.26 -10.97 -15.50
C TRP A 114 -1.87 -11.54 -15.82
N ASP A 115 -0.83 -10.70 -15.84
CA ASP A 115 0.54 -11.12 -16.06
C ASP A 115 1.34 -11.16 -14.75
N ASN A 116 1.83 -12.36 -14.41
CA ASN A 116 2.71 -12.54 -13.25
C ASN A 116 4.08 -11.89 -13.43
N ALA A 117 4.54 -11.72 -14.68
CA ALA A 117 5.85 -11.10 -14.95
C ALA A 117 5.84 -9.59 -14.69
N SER A 118 4.66 -8.96 -14.69
CA SER A 118 4.47 -7.55 -14.34
C SER A 118 4.59 -7.25 -12.84
N ALA A 119 4.66 -8.27 -11.97
CA ALA A 119 4.84 -8.08 -10.53
C ALA A 119 6.27 -7.63 -10.17
N THR A 120 6.41 -6.75 -9.18
CA THR A 120 7.72 -6.15 -8.83
C THR A 120 8.75 -7.16 -8.29
N ASP A 121 8.28 -8.25 -7.68
CA ASP A 121 9.08 -9.29 -7.02
C ASP A 121 8.33 -10.63 -7.02
N LYS A 122 9.04 -11.71 -6.68
CA LYS A 122 8.50 -13.08 -6.63
C LYS A 122 7.81 -13.44 -5.31
N GLY A 123 7.62 -12.48 -4.41
CA GLY A 123 7.02 -12.66 -3.09
C GLY A 123 5.78 -11.80 -2.95
N TYR A 124 5.90 -10.66 -2.27
CA TYR A 124 4.81 -9.73 -2.01
C TYR A 124 4.09 -9.28 -3.28
N GLY A 125 4.82 -8.78 -4.29
CA GLY A 125 4.23 -8.30 -5.53
C GLY A 125 3.43 -9.39 -6.25
N LEU A 126 4.06 -10.56 -6.44
CA LEU A 126 3.42 -11.71 -7.06
C LEU A 126 2.22 -12.23 -6.25
N SER A 127 2.27 -12.18 -4.92
CA SER A 127 1.14 -12.57 -4.07
C SER A 127 -0.09 -11.67 -4.27
N LYS A 128 0.13 -10.36 -4.46
CA LYS A 128 -0.95 -9.41 -4.77
C LYS A 128 -1.51 -9.65 -6.17
N CYS A 129 -0.63 -9.88 -7.15
CA CYS A 129 -1.04 -10.24 -8.52
C CYS A 129 -1.92 -11.51 -8.55
N GLN A 130 -1.53 -12.57 -7.85
CA GLN A 130 -2.32 -13.80 -7.76
C GLN A 130 -3.66 -13.60 -7.05
N ALA A 131 -3.71 -12.75 -6.01
CA ALA A 131 -4.97 -12.42 -5.35
C ALA A 131 -5.94 -11.69 -6.31
N GLU A 132 -5.45 -10.77 -7.14
CA GLU A 132 -6.25 -10.11 -8.17
C GLU A 132 -6.78 -11.12 -9.20
N GLN A 133 -5.94 -12.06 -9.66
CA GLN A 133 -6.36 -13.11 -10.59
C GLN A 133 -7.46 -14.00 -10.01
N LEU A 134 -7.35 -14.39 -8.74
CA LEU A 134 -8.39 -15.18 -8.05
C LEU A 134 -9.73 -14.43 -8.01
N LEU A 135 -9.70 -13.13 -7.74
CA LEU A 135 -10.89 -12.28 -7.70
C LEU A 135 -11.50 -12.10 -9.09
N ALA A 136 -10.68 -11.88 -10.11
CA ALA A 136 -11.13 -11.77 -11.50
C ALA A 136 -11.79 -13.07 -11.98
N GLN A 137 -11.20 -14.23 -11.65
CA GLN A 137 -11.82 -15.52 -11.92
C GLN A 137 -13.13 -15.72 -11.16
N ALA A 138 -13.21 -15.25 -9.91
CA ALA A 138 -14.43 -15.34 -9.12
C ALA A 138 -15.56 -14.48 -9.70
N HIS A 139 -15.24 -13.28 -10.17
CA HIS A 139 -16.18 -12.44 -10.92
C HIS A 139 -16.66 -13.16 -12.18
N ALA A 140 -15.74 -13.59 -13.06
CA ALA A 140 -16.09 -14.23 -14.33
C ALA A 140 -16.91 -15.52 -14.16
N ARG A 141 -16.61 -16.32 -13.12
CA ARG A 141 -17.27 -17.62 -12.90
C ARG A 141 -18.59 -17.52 -12.12
N PHE A 142 -18.66 -16.61 -11.15
CA PHE A 142 -19.76 -16.57 -10.20
C PHE A 142 -20.59 -15.30 -10.25
N GLY A 143 -20.19 -14.29 -11.03
CA GLY A 143 -20.82 -12.97 -11.11
C GLY A 143 -20.70 -12.16 -9.81
N LEU A 144 -19.61 -12.33 -9.06
CA LEU A 144 -19.39 -11.56 -7.83
C LEU A 144 -19.07 -10.10 -8.18
N CYS A 145 -19.64 -9.16 -7.41
CA CYS A 145 -19.22 -7.76 -7.47
C CYS A 145 -17.84 -7.64 -6.84
N VAL A 146 -16.83 -7.27 -7.63
CA VAL A 146 -15.43 -7.20 -7.17
C VAL A 146 -14.90 -5.80 -7.40
N SER A 147 -14.17 -5.29 -6.41
CA SER A 147 -13.38 -4.09 -6.55
C SER A 147 -11.95 -4.34 -6.08
N ILE A 148 -10.97 -3.79 -6.79
CA ILE A 148 -9.56 -3.92 -6.47
C ILE A 148 -8.98 -2.52 -6.31
N VAL A 149 -8.44 -2.22 -5.14
CA VAL A 149 -7.77 -0.94 -4.89
C VAL A 149 -6.27 -1.18 -4.84
N ARG A 150 -5.53 -0.69 -5.84
CA ARG A 150 -4.06 -0.73 -5.85
C ARG A 150 -3.52 0.53 -5.20
N ALA A 151 -2.99 0.40 -3.99
CA ALA A 151 -2.29 1.49 -3.33
C ALA A 151 -0.78 1.48 -3.68
N GLY A 152 -0.24 2.68 -3.90
CA GLY A 152 1.21 2.94 -3.94
C GLY A 152 1.81 3.07 -2.54
N GLN A 153 2.82 3.92 -2.38
CA GLN A 153 3.31 4.30 -1.05
C GLN A 153 2.21 5.07 -0.31
N ILE A 154 1.86 4.62 0.89
CA ILE A 154 0.89 5.32 1.75
C ILE A 154 1.65 6.28 2.64
N GLY A 155 1.32 7.57 2.55
CA GLY A 155 1.83 8.66 3.37
C GLY A 155 1.13 8.77 4.73
N GLY A 156 1.54 9.73 5.53
CA GLY A 156 0.79 10.11 6.74
C GLY A 156 -0.53 10.83 6.40
N PRO A 157 -1.29 11.29 7.41
CA PRO A 157 -2.53 12.01 7.18
C PRO A 157 -2.30 13.37 6.50
N SER A 158 -3.27 13.83 5.72
CA SER A 158 -3.25 15.14 5.05
C SER A 158 -3.41 16.30 6.03
N SER A 159 -4.23 16.14 7.08
CA SER A 159 -4.39 17.16 8.12
C SER A 159 -3.62 16.81 9.41
N SER A 160 -3.06 17.84 10.05
CA SER A 160 -2.48 17.73 11.40
C SER A 160 -3.53 17.59 12.51
N HIS A 161 -4.82 17.71 12.19
CA HIS A 161 -5.94 17.72 13.15
C HIS A 161 -6.43 16.32 13.55
N MET A 162 -6.12 15.28 12.75
CA MET A 162 -6.27 13.89 13.20
C MET A 162 -5.14 13.59 14.19
N GLY A 163 -5.41 13.90 15.46
CA GLY A 163 -4.46 14.00 16.56
C GLY A 163 -3.22 13.11 16.42
N SER A 164 -2.07 13.75 16.16
CA SER A 164 -0.69 13.24 16.28
C SER A 164 -0.41 11.76 15.94
N GLN A 165 -1.23 11.10 15.12
CA GLN A 165 -0.96 9.74 14.68
C GLN A 165 0.25 9.81 13.75
N ALA A 166 1.42 9.59 14.35
CA ALA A 166 2.68 9.60 13.66
C ALA A 166 2.61 8.59 12.52
N TRP A 167 2.98 9.03 11.32
CA TRP A 167 3.17 8.13 10.19
C TRP A 167 4.13 7.02 10.62
N PRO A 168 3.74 5.73 10.56
CA PRO A 168 4.61 4.65 10.98
C PRO A 168 5.93 4.69 10.20
N ILE A 169 7.03 4.30 10.85
CA ILE A 169 8.34 4.25 10.20
C ILE A 169 8.24 3.38 8.95
N GLN A 170 8.45 3.98 7.79
CA GLN A 170 8.50 3.25 6.53
C GLN A 170 9.90 2.67 6.38
N GLY A 171 10.02 1.34 6.44
CA GLY A 171 11.32 0.66 6.48
C GLY A 171 12.24 1.03 5.32
N SER A 172 11.73 1.11 4.10
CA SER A 172 12.50 1.46 2.89
C SER A 172 13.09 2.88 2.96
N LEU A 173 12.26 3.87 3.31
CA LEU A 173 12.67 5.27 3.44
C LEU A 173 13.62 5.46 4.61
N TYR A 174 13.31 4.86 5.76
CA TYR A 174 14.16 4.92 6.96
C TYR A 174 15.54 4.34 6.70
N VAL A 175 15.62 3.23 5.97
CA VAL A 175 16.88 2.62 5.56
C VAL A 175 17.67 3.55 4.63
N ILE A 176 17.04 4.20 3.65
CA ILE A 176 17.74 5.20 2.80
C ILE A 176 18.29 6.33 3.67
N ILE A 177 17.50 6.87 4.60
CA ILE A 177 17.89 7.96 5.49
C ILE A 177 19.12 7.56 6.33
N ARG A 178 19.01 6.47 7.08
CA ARG A 178 20.06 6.04 8.02
C ARG A 178 21.35 5.62 7.31
N THR A 179 21.23 4.96 6.17
CA THR A 179 22.38 4.58 5.37
C THR A 179 23.07 5.81 4.78
N SER A 180 22.31 6.78 4.28
CA SER A 180 22.86 8.02 3.72
C SER A 180 23.56 8.87 4.79
N GLN A 181 23.01 8.92 6.01
CA GLN A 181 23.65 9.54 7.17
C GLN A 181 25.01 8.90 7.48
N ARG A 182 25.10 7.57 7.44
CA ARG A 182 26.35 6.84 7.72
C ARG A 182 27.39 6.97 6.61
N LEU A 183 26.96 6.95 5.34
CA LEU A 183 27.86 7.07 4.19
C LEU A 183 28.31 8.50 3.91
N GLY A 184 27.57 9.50 4.40
CA GLY A 184 27.77 10.90 4.03
C GLY A 184 27.39 11.21 2.59
N CYS A 185 26.64 10.33 1.92
CA CYS A 185 26.12 10.54 0.57
C CYS A 185 24.64 10.17 0.44
N TRP A 186 23.91 10.87 -0.43
CA TRP A 186 22.46 10.74 -0.63
C TRP A 186 22.14 10.41 -2.09
N PRO A 187 21.22 9.47 -2.37
CA PRO A 187 20.80 9.19 -3.74
C PRO A 187 19.91 10.33 -4.25
N LYS A 188 20.44 11.12 -5.19
CA LYS A 188 19.79 12.31 -5.77
C LYS A 188 18.43 12.01 -6.41
N HIS A 189 18.25 10.81 -6.95
CA HIS A 189 17.01 10.36 -7.55
C HIS A 189 16.72 8.93 -7.06
N VAL A 190 15.49 8.68 -6.61
CA VAL A 190 14.98 7.35 -6.28
C VAL A 190 13.65 7.15 -6.97
N ASN A 191 12.55 7.56 -6.34
CA ASN A 191 11.21 7.62 -6.92
C ASN A 191 10.59 8.98 -6.59
N ALA A 192 9.61 9.41 -7.39
CA ALA A 192 8.80 10.58 -7.02
C ALA A 192 8.07 10.33 -5.68
N LEU A 193 7.65 11.43 -5.04
CA LEU A 193 6.80 11.40 -3.86
C LEU A 193 5.34 11.32 -4.31
N ASP A 194 4.97 10.15 -4.83
CA ASP A 194 3.60 9.80 -5.23
C ASP A 194 2.78 9.22 -4.06
N TRP A 195 3.11 9.66 -2.84
CA TRP A 195 2.63 9.05 -1.60
C TRP A 195 1.22 9.52 -1.29
N ILE A 196 0.25 8.61 -1.37
CA ILE A 196 -1.14 8.95 -1.10
C ILE A 196 -1.37 9.14 0.42
N PRO A 197 -1.92 10.27 0.89
CA PRO A 197 -2.26 10.43 2.30
C PRO A 197 -3.24 9.35 2.77
N VAL A 198 -3.01 8.79 3.96
CA VAL A 198 -3.79 7.64 4.46
C VAL A 198 -5.28 7.94 4.62
N ASP A 199 -5.61 9.17 5.00
CA ASP A 199 -6.98 9.67 5.15
C ASP A 199 -7.67 9.89 3.79
N ALA A 200 -6.94 10.40 2.81
CA ALA A 200 -7.44 10.50 1.43
C ALA A 200 -7.70 9.12 0.82
N LEU A 201 -6.79 8.16 1.04
CA LEU A 201 -6.97 6.77 0.61
C LEU A 201 -8.19 6.14 1.29
N ALA A 202 -8.34 6.30 2.61
CA ALA A 202 -9.49 5.78 3.35
C ALA A 202 -10.82 6.39 2.86
N ALA A 203 -10.86 7.70 2.61
CA ALA A 203 -12.02 8.37 2.02
C ALA A 203 -12.32 7.85 0.61
N GLY A 204 -11.30 7.64 -0.22
CA GLY A 204 -11.44 7.05 -1.55
C GLY A 204 -12.04 5.65 -1.52
N ILE A 205 -11.59 4.79 -0.60
CA ILE A 205 -12.15 3.44 -0.42
C ILE A 205 -13.62 3.54 0.02
N ALA A 206 -13.93 4.39 1.00
CA ALA A 206 -15.31 4.59 1.46
C ALA A 206 -16.22 5.07 0.31
N ASN A 207 -15.76 6.02 -0.49
CA ASN A 207 -16.49 6.52 -1.66
C ASN A 207 -16.67 5.42 -2.72
N ALA A 208 -15.64 4.60 -2.97
CA ALA A 208 -15.76 3.44 -3.87
C ALA A 208 -16.85 2.47 -3.40
N THR A 209 -16.94 2.21 -2.09
CA THR A 209 -18.02 1.40 -1.49
C THR A 209 -19.38 2.09 -1.46
N ALA A 210 -19.43 3.42 -1.54
CA ALA A 210 -20.70 4.14 -1.63
C ALA A 210 -21.24 4.21 -3.08
N THR A 211 -20.39 3.99 -4.09
CA THR A 211 -20.84 3.97 -5.49
C THR A 211 -21.76 2.78 -5.75
N ALA A 212 -22.75 3.00 -6.63
CA ALA A 212 -23.66 1.97 -7.09
C ALA A 212 -22.89 0.72 -7.54
N ARG A 213 -23.42 -0.44 -7.19
CA ARG A 213 -22.83 -1.71 -7.60
C ARG A 213 -22.88 -1.83 -9.11
N ASP A 214 -21.73 -2.12 -9.68
CA ASP A 214 -21.58 -2.42 -11.09
C ASP A 214 -20.98 -3.81 -11.14
N ASP A 215 -21.81 -4.75 -11.60
CA ASP A 215 -21.49 -6.16 -11.66
C ASP A 215 -21.14 -6.56 -13.11
N SER A 216 -20.93 -5.58 -14.01
CA SER A 216 -20.57 -5.82 -15.42
C SER A 216 -19.11 -6.23 -15.62
N ASP A 217 -18.21 -5.73 -14.77
CA ASP A 217 -16.78 -6.07 -14.77
C ASP A 217 -16.15 -5.87 -13.39
N VAL A 218 -14.91 -6.34 -13.21
CA VAL A 218 -14.08 -6.06 -12.04
C VAL A 218 -13.61 -4.61 -12.08
N ARG A 219 -13.98 -3.82 -11.06
CA ARG A 219 -13.54 -2.43 -10.98
C ARG A 219 -12.18 -2.29 -10.29
N VAL A 220 -11.19 -1.79 -11.00
CA VAL A 220 -9.85 -1.52 -10.44
C VAL A 220 -9.63 -0.02 -10.27
N PHE A 221 -9.03 0.35 -9.15
CA PHE A 221 -8.70 1.71 -8.77
C PHE A 221 -7.20 1.81 -8.49
N ASN A 222 -6.45 2.52 -9.32
CA ASN A 222 -5.04 2.82 -9.07
C ASN A 222 -4.94 4.06 -8.16
N MET A 223 -4.99 3.85 -6.85
CA MET A 223 -4.98 4.91 -5.83
C MET A 223 -3.55 5.30 -5.45
N LEU A 224 -2.93 6.11 -6.32
CA LEU A 224 -1.68 6.82 -6.06
C LEU A 224 -1.94 8.33 -5.91
N HIS A 225 -0.95 9.08 -5.43
CA HIS A 225 -1.06 10.54 -5.42
C HIS A 225 -1.14 11.10 -6.86
N PRO A 226 -2.14 11.92 -7.20
CA PRO A 226 -2.37 12.37 -8.58
C PRO A 226 -1.39 13.44 -9.06
N ASP A 227 -0.79 14.20 -8.15
CA ASP A 227 0.27 15.19 -8.46
C ASP A 227 1.57 14.91 -7.67
N PRO A 228 2.43 13.97 -8.12
CA PRO A 228 3.64 13.60 -7.39
C PRO A 228 4.62 14.76 -7.19
N ALA A 229 5.21 14.86 -5.99
CA ALA A 229 6.29 15.80 -5.71
C ALA A 229 7.68 15.23 -6.06
N PRO A 230 8.70 16.05 -6.39
CA PRO A 230 10.03 15.54 -6.70
C PRO A 230 10.70 14.96 -5.44
N TRP A 231 11.50 13.90 -5.61
CA TRP A 231 12.33 13.33 -4.54
C TRP A 231 13.22 14.36 -3.83
N ALA A 232 13.67 15.39 -4.56
CA ALA A 232 14.46 16.49 -4.02
C ALA A 232 13.77 17.22 -2.86
N LEU A 233 12.43 17.31 -2.87
CA LEU A 233 11.67 17.89 -1.76
C LEU A 233 11.91 17.11 -0.46
N PHE A 234 11.91 15.78 -0.51
CA PHE A 234 12.16 14.94 0.66
C PHE A 234 13.55 15.16 1.24
N TYR A 235 14.56 15.24 0.37
CA TYR A 235 15.92 15.52 0.81
C TYR A 235 16.05 16.93 1.42
N GLN A 236 15.40 17.92 0.82
CA GLN A 236 15.39 19.28 1.33
C GLN A 236 14.71 19.36 2.72
N THR A 237 13.56 18.71 2.91
CA THR A 237 12.90 18.60 4.23
C THR A 237 13.83 17.98 5.28
N LEU A 238 14.56 16.92 4.92
CA LEU A 238 15.50 16.23 5.82
C LEU A 238 16.68 17.12 6.20
N LYS A 239 17.19 17.95 5.28
CA LYS A 239 18.25 18.92 5.56
C LYS A 239 17.75 20.02 6.48
N ASP A 240 16.66 20.68 6.10
CA ASP A 240 16.20 21.92 6.73
C ASP A 240 15.60 21.67 8.12
N ASN A 241 14.89 20.56 8.30
CA ASN A 241 14.14 20.29 9.53
C ASN A 241 14.74 19.19 10.42
N PHE A 242 15.62 18.35 9.87
CA PHE A 242 16.20 17.20 10.60
C PHE A 242 17.74 17.19 10.62
N GLY A 243 18.40 18.19 10.01
CA GLY A 243 19.85 18.37 10.09
C GLY A 243 20.67 17.34 9.29
N LEU A 244 20.03 16.59 8.39
CA LEU A 244 20.73 15.58 7.59
C LEU A 244 21.61 16.26 6.55
N THR A 245 22.93 16.10 6.66
CA THR A 245 23.90 16.66 5.69
C THR A 245 24.60 15.53 4.97
N ALA A 246 24.48 15.46 3.64
CA ALA A 246 25.08 14.41 2.82
C ALA A 246 25.40 14.93 1.41
N LYS A 247 26.39 14.35 0.74
CA LYS A 247 26.69 14.69 -0.66
C LYS A 247 25.72 13.97 -1.60
N GLU A 248 24.99 14.71 -2.44
CA GLU A 248 24.16 14.09 -3.47
C GLU A 248 25.01 13.35 -4.51
N VAL A 249 24.63 12.10 -4.81
CA VAL A 249 25.25 11.22 -5.81
C VAL A 249 24.15 10.51 -6.62
N SER A 250 24.49 9.93 -7.77
CA SER A 250 23.56 9.04 -8.48
C SER A 250 23.19 7.83 -7.61
N LEU A 251 22.00 7.26 -7.77
CA LEU A 251 21.62 6.03 -7.04
C LEU A 251 22.59 4.88 -7.32
N ALA A 252 23.10 4.74 -8.56
CA ALA A 252 24.16 3.78 -8.89
C ALA A 252 25.38 3.92 -7.97
N ALA A 253 25.97 5.11 -7.91
CA ALA A 253 27.10 5.40 -7.02
C ALA A 253 26.76 5.23 -5.53
N TRP A 254 25.54 5.55 -5.11
CA TRP A 254 25.09 5.30 -3.73
C TRP A 254 25.02 3.80 -3.42
N LEU A 255 24.52 2.98 -4.37
CA LEU A 255 24.49 1.52 -4.24
C LEU A 255 25.89 0.91 -4.25
N ASP A 256 26.80 1.42 -5.09
CA ASP A 256 28.18 0.94 -5.15
C ASP A 256 28.98 1.26 -3.87
N ALA A 257 28.55 2.26 -3.09
CA ALA A 257 29.09 2.54 -1.77
C ALA A 257 28.59 1.56 -0.69
N LEU A 258 27.67 0.64 -1.01
CA LEU A 258 27.08 -0.32 -0.08
C LEU A 258 27.60 -1.72 -0.32
N ASN A 259 27.82 -2.47 0.78
CA ASN A 259 28.09 -3.89 0.68
C ASN A 259 26.78 -4.65 0.39
N PRO A 260 26.66 -5.33 -0.77
CA PRO A 260 25.44 -6.05 -1.14
C PRO A 260 25.10 -7.22 -0.20
N GLN A 261 26.08 -7.74 0.56
CA GLN A 261 25.85 -8.81 1.53
C GLN A 261 25.19 -8.32 2.83
N THR A 262 25.37 -7.04 3.18
CA THR A 262 24.82 -6.46 4.42
C THR A 262 23.58 -5.61 4.15
N PHE A 263 23.44 -5.07 2.94
CA PHE A 263 22.30 -4.24 2.55
C PHE A 263 21.22 -5.06 1.84
N LYS A 264 20.25 -5.60 2.59
CA LYS A 264 19.18 -6.46 2.07
C LYS A 264 18.32 -5.82 0.96
N MET A 265 18.26 -4.49 0.90
CA MET A 265 17.54 -3.75 -0.15
C MET A 265 18.38 -3.45 -1.39
N HIS A 266 19.64 -3.90 -1.45
CA HIS A 266 20.55 -3.60 -2.56
C HIS A 266 19.97 -4.08 -3.91
N ALA A 267 19.50 -5.32 -3.97
CA ALA A 267 18.90 -5.89 -5.18
C ALA A 267 17.62 -5.14 -5.60
N PHE A 268 16.79 -4.74 -4.63
CA PHE A 268 15.57 -3.98 -4.87
C PHE A 268 15.87 -2.62 -5.53
N PHE A 269 16.77 -1.83 -4.96
CA PHE A 269 17.12 -0.53 -5.53
C PHE A 269 17.93 -0.64 -6.82
N ARG A 270 18.75 -1.68 -6.97
CA ARG A 270 19.49 -1.91 -8.23
C ARG A 270 18.56 -2.24 -9.39
N LYS A 271 17.45 -2.95 -9.14
CA LYS A 271 16.38 -3.15 -10.14
C LYS A 271 15.69 -1.83 -10.49
N ALA A 272 15.48 -0.94 -9.51
CA ALA A 272 14.91 0.40 -9.75
C ALA A 272 15.84 1.33 -10.56
N ASN A 273 17.16 1.22 -10.37
CA ASN A 273 18.19 1.99 -11.10
C ASN A 273 18.20 1.74 -12.62
N GLY A 274 17.65 0.61 -13.09
CA GLY A 274 17.58 0.25 -14.52
C GLY A 274 16.56 1.01 -15.36
N GLY A 275 15.87 2.03 -14.83
CA GLY A 275 14.91 2.82 -15.62
C GLY A 275 13.78 3.50 -14.83
N ARG A 276 13.63 3.25 -13.52
CA ARG A 276 12.57 3.87 -12.69
C ARG A 276 12.95 5.23 -12.13
N GLU A 277 14.25 5.57 -12.05
CA GLU A 277 14.73 6.84 -11.48
C GLU A 277 14.24 8.10 -12.20
N ARG A 278 13.87 7.97 -13.48
CA ARG A 278 13.48 9.09 -14.36
C ARG A 278 12.05 9.00 -14.88
N ALA A 279 11.42 7.83 -14.79
CA ALA A 279 10.04 7.65 -15.20
C ALA A 279 9.16 7.78 -13.97
N SER A 280 8.33 8.83 -13.91
CA SER A 280 7.12 8.75 -13.08
C SER A 280 6.42 7.46 -13.47
N ILE A 281 5.94 6.70 -12.48
CA ILE A 281 5.00 5.63 -12.78
C ILE A 281 3.86 6.29 -13.56
N THR A 282 3.64 5.85 -14.80
CA THR A 282 2.51 6.28 -15.62
C THR A 282 1.43 5.24 -15.45
N PHE A 283 0.28 5.68 -14.95
CA PHE A 283 -0.85 4.80 -14.64
C PHE A 283 -2.16 5.46 -15.06
N GLU A 284 -3.11 4.65 -15.47
CA GLU A 284 -4.52 5.06 -15.51
C GLU A 284 -5.00 5.24 -14.07
N ASN A 285 -5.75 6.30 -13.80
CA ASN A 285 -6.36 6.57 -12.49
C ASN A 285 -7.75 7.18 -12.63
N SER A 286 -8.42 6.98 -13.76
CA SER A 286 -9.71 7.61 -14.03
C SER A 286 -10.77 7.16 -13.03
N ASN A 287 -10.77 5.88 -12.65
CA ASN A 287 -11.65 5.34 -11.63
C ASN A 287 -11.26 5.87 -10.25
N ALA A 288 -9.96 5.88 -9.92
CA ALA A 288 -9.49 6.42 -8.64
C ALA A 288 -9.85 7.91 -8.46
N LEU A 289 -9.63 8.76 -9.47
CA LEU A 289 -9.93 10.19 -9.43
C LEU A 289 -11.43 10.51 -9.26
N ARG A 290 -12.33 9.61 -9.64
CA ARG A 290 -13.78 9.76 -9.43
C ARG A 290 -14.19 9.58 -7.97
N VAL A 291 -13.40 8.85 -7.18
CA VAL A 291 -13.74 8.50 -5.79
C VAL A 291 -12.81 9.15 -4.76
N LEU A 292 -11.61 9.55 -5.16
CA LEU A 292 -10.67 10.25 -4.28
C LEU A 292 -11.15 11.67 -3.97
N PRO A 293 -10.93 12.17 -2.74
CA PRO A 293 -11.09 13.58 -2.46
C PRO A 293 -10.03 14.40 -3.23
N CYS A 294 -10.14 15.72 -3.19
CA CYS A 294 -9.04 16.58 -3.64
C CYS A 294 -7.81 16.32 -2.75
N ILE A 295 -6.66 16.03 -3.37
CA ILE A 295 -5.40 15.80 -2.68
C ILE A 295 -4.44 16.91 -3.10
N GLU A 296 -4.04 17.73 -2.15
CA GLU A 296 -3.02 18.75 -2.39
C GLU A 296 -1.64 18.10 -2.52
N ARG A 297 -0.79 18.71 -3.35
CA ARG A 297 0.60 18.30 -3.53
C ARG A 297 1.33 18.27 -2.18
N ILE A 298 2.11 17.22 -1.96
CA ILE A 298 2.94 17.07 -0.76
C ILE A 298 3.84 18.30 -0.57
N THR A 299 3.81 18.86 0.64
CA THR A 299 4.62 20.02 1.05
C THR A 299 5.71 19.64 2.04
N GLU A 300 6.68 20.53 2.24
CA GLU A 300 7.72 20.36 3.26
C GLU A 300 7.13 20.24 4.67
N GLY A 301 6.17 21.09 5.04
CA GLY A 301 5.54 21.05 6.37
C GLY A 301 4.77 19.75 6.63
N GLN A 302 4.17 19.17 5.58
CA GLN A 302 3.51 17.86 5.68
C GLN A 302 4.54 16.74 5.91
N LEU A 303 5.63 16.72 5.15
CA LEU A 303 6.72 15.77 5.34
C LEU A 303 7.37 15.92 6.72
N GLU A 304 7.58 17.15 7.19
CA GLU A 304 8.07 17.43 8.54
C GLU A 304 7.14 16.81 9.59
N GLY A 305 5.83 17.05 9.48
CA GLY A 305 4.82 16.44 10.33
C GLY A 305 4.87 14.92 10.35
N TRP A 306 4.99 14.29 9.19
CA TRP A 306 5.06 12.83 9.05
C TRP A 306 6.34 12.23 9.66
N LEU A 307 7.48 12.92 9.52
CA LEU A 307 8.79 12.43 9.95
C LEU A 307 9.12 12.71 11.42
N LYS A 308 8.40 13.63 12.09
CA LYS A 308 8.65 14.03 13.50
C LYS A 308 8.81 12.84 14.46
N GLY A 309 8.06 11.76 14.26
CA GLY A 309 8.10 10.56 15.12
C GLY A 309 9.28 9.61 14.87
N TRP A 310 10.10 9.83 13.84
CA TRP A 310 11.06 8.83 13.36
C TRP A 310 12.45 8.92 14.00
N LYS A 311 12.71 9.90 14.90
CA LYS A 311 14.00 10.08 15.60
C LYS A 311 15.19 10.13 14.65
N LEU A 312 15.13 11.06 13.69
CA LEU A 312 16.07 11.15 12.59
C LEU A 312 17.37 11.92 12.90
N ARG A 313 17.49 12.56 14.08
CA ARG A 313 18.71 13.31 14.44
C ARG A 313 19.89 12.37 14.63
N LEU A 314 21.08 12.81 14.20
CA LEU A 314 22.32 12.04 14.31
C LEU A 314 22.72 11.78 15.77
N GLU A 315 22.38 12.70 16.67
CA GLU A 315 22.63 12.64 18.12
C GLU A 315 21.91 11.46 18.80
N ASP A 316 20.72 11.10 18.28
CA ASP A 316 19.92 9.98 18.79
C ASP A 316 20.49 8.60 18.39
N VAL A 317 21.57 8.57 17.60
CA VAL A 317 22.21 7.34 17.09
C VAL A 317 23.28 6.82 18.05
N GLU A 318 24.04 7.70 18.70
CA GLU A 318 25.11 7.29 19.63
C GLU A 318 24.57 6.72 20.94
N ALA A 319 23.34 7.07 21.33
CA ALA A 319 22.71 6.59 22.56
C ALA A 319 22.20 5.12 22.49
N LYS A 320 22.27 4.46 21.33
CA LYS A 320 21.83 3.07 21.13
C LYS A 320 22.78 2.26 20.23
N LEU A 321 24.07 2.34 20.53
CA LEU A 321 25.04 1.30 20.18
C LEU A 321 25.43 0.54 21.44
#